data_AF-A0A7V2NG58-F1
#
_entry.id   AF-A0A7V2NG58-F1
#
_cell.length_a   1.000
_cell.length_b   1.000
_cell.length_c   1.000
_cell.angle_alpha   90.00
_cell.angle_beta   90.00
_cell.angle_gamma   90.00
#
_symmetry.space_group_name_H-M   'P 1'
#
loop_
_entity.id
_entity.type
_entity.pdbx_description
1 polymer ?
#
loop_
_entity_poly.entity_id
_entity_poly.type
_entity_poly.pdbx_seq_one_letter_code
_entity_poly.pdbx_strand_id
1 'polypeptide(L)' 'MDYREAILKVFERGNPGRIIWQPRLELWYEYNKRRGTLPRELKNVELIDVYDILHASVRYFTTPL' A
#
# COMPACT_ATOMS: atom_id res chain seq x y z
N MET A 1 -9.00 8.28 14.48
CA MET A 1 -8.90 8.54 13.04
C MET A 1 -8.34 7.30 12.39
N ASP A 2 -9.16 6.70 11.54
CA ASP A 2 -8.83 5.52 10.75
C ASP A 2 -7.74 5.86 9.71
N TYR A 3 -6.92 4.89 9.31
CA TYR A 3 -5.87 5.10 8.30
C TYR A 3 -6.47 5.54 6.97
N ARG A 4 -7.62 4.96 6.59
CA ARG A 4 -8.37 5.37 5.41
C ARG A 4 -8.75 6.84 5.43
N GLU A 5 -9.29 7.33 6.55
CA GLU A 5 -9.63 8.76 6.72
C GLU A 5 -8.39 9.65 6.59
N ALA A 6 -7.27 9.22 7.15
CA ALA A 6 -6.00 9.95 7.07
C ALA A 6 -5.47 10.05 5.65
N ILE A 7 -5.56 8.96 4.90
CA ILE A 7 -5.18 8.90 3.49
C ILE A 7 -6.09 9.83 2.67
N LEU A 8 -7.41 9.78 2.86
CA LEU A 8 -8.35 10.64 2.14
C LEU A 8 -8.11 12.13 2.40
N LYS A 9 -7.82 12.53 3.65
CA LYS A 9 -7.48 13.92 3.96
C LYS A 9 -6.26 14.43 3.22
N VAL A 10 -5.27 13.58 2.91
CA VAL A 10 -4.13 13.97 2.07
C VAL A 10 -4.60 14.35 0.67
N PHE A 11 -5.46 13.55 0.06
CA PHE A 11 -5.99 13.80 -1.28
C PHE A 11 -6.92 15.02 -1.33
N GLU A 12 -7.63 15.29 -0.24
CA GLU A 12 -8.46 16.49 -0.06
C GLU A 12 -7.65 17.76 0.27
N ARG A 13 -6.31 17.67 0.33
CA ARG A 13 -5.40 18.75 0.75
C ARG A 13 -5.66 19.27 2.18
N GLY A 14 -6.24 18.42 3.03
CA GLY A 14 -6.47 18.69 4.44
C GLY A 14 -5.30 18.26 5.34
N ASN A 15 -5.47 18.44 6.65
CA ASN A 15 -4.51 17.97 7.65
C ASN A 15 -4.84 16.51 8.07
N PRO A 16 -4.01 15.51 7.70
CA PRO A 16 -4.23 14.11 8.05
C PRO A 16 -3.94 13.79 9.53
N GLY A 17 -3.34 14.71 10.30
CA GLY A 17 -2.98 14.51 11.70
C GLY A 17 -1.88 13.48 11.96
N ARG A 18 -1.32 12.87 10.90
CA ARG A 18 -0.20 11.93 10.93
C ARG A 18 0.49 11.86 9.57
N ILE A 19 1.71 11.33 9.55
CA ILE A 19 2.42 11.01 8.30
C ILE A 19 1.84 9.69 7.75
N ILE A 20 1.46 9.70 6.48
CA ILE A 20 0.99 8.50 5.77
C ILE A 20 2.20 7.78 5.18
N TRP A 21 2.26 6.46 5.40
CA TRP A 21 3.29 5.62 4.80
C TRP A 21 2.90 5.20 3.37
N GLN A 22 3.76 5.51 2.40
CA GLN A 22 3.55 5.21 0.97
C GLN A 22 4.75 4.43 0.39
N PRO A 23 4.93 3.15 0.77
CA PRO A 23 6.01 2.31 0.27
C PRO A 23 5.80 1.93 -1.21
N ARG A 24 6.88 1.48 -1.85
CA ARG A 24 6.87 0.86 -3.19
C ARG A 24 6.85 -0.66 -3.04
N LEU A 25 5.72 -1.22 -2.62
CA LEU A 25 5.62 -2.66 -2.32
C LEU A 25 5.52 -3.53 -3.57
N GLU A 26 5.23 -2.95 -4.73
CA GLU A 26 4.88 -3.66 -5.95
C GLU A 26 6.03 -4.54 -6.43
N LEU A 27 7.26 -4.00 -6.43
CA LEU A 27 8.45 -4.75 -6.80
C LEU A 27 8.72 -5.91 -5.83
N TRP A 28 8.59 -5.66 -4.52
CA TRP A 28 8.80 -6.68 -3.50
C TRP A 28 7.74 -7.79 -3.61
N TYR A 29 6.46 -7.42 -3.73
CA TYR A 29 5.35 -8.34 -3.81
C TYR A 29 5.44 -9.20 -5.08
N GLU A 30 5.63 -8.58 -6.25
CA GLU A 30 5.75 -9.30 -7.52
C GLU A 30 6.93 -10.27 -7.54
N TYR A 31 8.09 -9.83 -7.05
CA TYR A 31 9.28 -10.67 -6.96
C TYR A 31 9.04 -11.90 -6.07
N ASN A 32 8.45 -11.71 -4.89
CA ASN A 32 8.19 -12.81 -3.95
C ASN A 32 7.02 -13.71 -4.39
N LYS A 33 5.99 -13.15 -5.05
CA LYS A 33 4.87 -13.91 -5.62
C LYS A 33 5.37 -14.89 -6.68
N ARG A 34 6.18 -14.40 -7.63
CA ARG A 34 6.78 -15.23 -8.70
C ARG A 34 7.73 -16.30 -8.18
N ARG A 35 8.45 -16.02 -7.08
CA ARG A 35 9.34 -17.00 -6.43
C ARG A 35 8.62 -17.98 -5.51
N GLY A 36 7.33 -17.78 -5.23
CA GLY A 36 6.60 -18.57 -4.23
C GLY A 36 7.10 -18.35 -2.79
N THR A 37 7.78 -17.23 -2.52
CA THR A 37 8.40 -16.89 -1.24
C THR A 37 7.60 -15.88 -0.42
N LEU A 38 6.37 -15.57 -0.82
CA LEU A 38 5.49 -14.75 0.00
C LEU A 38 5.23 -15.41 1.38
N PRO A 39 5.16 -14.60 2.47
CA PRO A 39 4.69 -15.07 3.77
C PRO A 39 3.37 -15.83 3.64
N ARG A 40 3.16 -16.84 4.50
CA ARG A 40 1.99 -17.72 4.42
C ARG A 40 0.66 -16.96 4.41
N GLU A 41 0.57 -15.91 5.22
CA GLU A 41 -0.59 -15.02 5.34
C GLU A 41 -0.89 -14.26 4.03
N LEU A 42 0.10 -14.08 3.18
CA LEU A 42 -0.01 -13.28 1.95
C LEU A 42 -0.11 -14.13 0.67
N LYS A 43 -0.14 -15.46 0.77
CA LYS A 43 -0.14 -16.34 -0.42
C LYS A 43 -1.41 -16.23 -1.27
N ASN A 44 -2.55 -15.91 -0.66
CA ASN A 44 -3.86 -15.85 -1.31
C ASN A 44 -4.46 -14.44 -1.26
N VAL A 45 -3.63 -13.42 -1.00
CA VAL A 45 -4.08 -12.02 -0.94
C VAL A 45 -3.48 -11.26 -2.11
N GLU A 46 -4.23 -10.32 -2.67
CA GLU A 46 -3.74 -9.47 -3.74
C GLU A 46 -2.96 -8.28 -3.16
N LEU A 47 -2.16 -7.63 -4.01
CA LEU A 47 -1.29 -6.51 -3.59
C LEU A 47 -2.06 -5.40 -2.85
N ILE A 48 -3.29 -5.11 -3.27
CA ILE A 48 -4.13 -4.09 -2.62
C ILE A 48 -4.45 -4.46 -1.16
N ASP A 49 -4.70 -5.74 -0.89
CA ASP A 49 -4.97 -6.24 0.46
C ASP A 49 -3.72 -6.11 1.34
N VAL A 50 -2.52 -6.26 0.76
CA VAL A 50 -1.25 -6.04 1.48
C VAL A 50 -1.13 -4.60 1.95
N TYR A 51 -1.57 -3.62 1.15
CA TYR A 51 -1.60 -2.22 1.56
C TYR A 51 -2.56 -2.00 2.74
N ASP A 52 -3.74 -2.64 2.72
CA ASP A 52 -4.71 -2.55 3.81
C ASP A 52 -4.18 -3.20 5.11
N ILE A 53 -3.58 -4.39 5.01
CA ILE A 53 -2.95 -5.11 6.13
C ILE A 53 -1.85 -4.26 6.78
N LEU A 54 -1.06 -3.58 5.96
CA LEU A 54 0.06 -2.74 6.42
C LEU A 54 -0.35 -1.32 6.79
N HIS A 55 -1.64 -0.97 6.66
CA HIS A 55 -2.16 0.39 6.86
C HIS A 55 -1.39 1.44 6.04
N ALA A 56 -1.00 1.04 4.83
CA ALA A 56 -0.18 1.83 3.92
C ALA A 56 -1.04 2.35 2.76
N SER A 57 -0.66 3.49 2.21
CA SER A 57 -1.31 4.04 1.01
C SER A 57 -0.55 3.60 -0.24
N VAL A 58 -1.30 3.18 -1.26
CA VAL A 58 -0.77 2.93 -2.60
C VAL A 58 -0.09 4.20 -3.11
N ARG A 59 1.14 4.04 -3.60
CA ARG A 59 1.87 5.13 -4.24
C ARG A 59 1.77 4.98 -5.75
N TYR A 60 1.15 5.94 -6.43
CA TYR A 60 1.04 5.93 -7.89
C TYR A 60 2.41 5.72 -8.56
N PHE A 61 2.47 4.79 -9.52
CA PHE A 61 3.61 4.66 -10.43
C PHE A 61 3.55 5.79 -11.44
N THR A 62 4.67 6.49 -11.59
CA THR A 62 4.82 7.59 -12.55
C THR A 62 5.48 7.06 -13.82
N THR A 63 4.83 6.15 -14.59
CA THR A 63 5.33 5.81 -15.94
C THR A 63 4.31 5.14 -16.88
N PRO A 64 3.95 5.81 -17.99
CA PRO A 64 3.73 7.26 -18.07
C PRO A 64 2.23 7.60 -18.10
N LEU A 65 1.96 8.82 -17.64
CA LEU A 65 0.69 9.53 -17.81
C LEU A 65 0.31 9.64 -19.29
#